data_AF-A0AAN8U8L6-F1
#
_entry.id   AF-A0AAN8U8L6-F1
#
_cell.length_a   1.000
_cell.length_b   1.000
_cell.length_c   1.000
_cell.angle_alpha   90.00
_cell.angle_beta   90.00
_cell.angle_gamma   90.00
#
_symmetry.space_group_name_H-M   'P 1'
#
loop_
_entity.id
_entity.type
_entity.pdbx_description
1 polymer ?
#
loop_
_entity_poly.entity_id
_entity_poly.type
_entity_poly.pdbx_seq_one_letter_code
_entity_poly.pdbx_strand_id
1 'polypeptide(L)'
;MEKKGKIMKPGDYEAAIMVHPAIGLFMNHCEWDSVMNAAWSGVPMMAWPQHGDQKLNAEVVEKAGSGRWVEEWGWGEENLVNGGEIAEMVKNLMGDVTMKVNAMKVREQARKAKEIGGSSEKRLRKFIETLT
;
A
#
# COMPACT_ATOMS: atom_id res chain seq x y z
N MET A 1 -31.63 -5.59 0.54
CA MET A 1 -30.27 -5.11 0.89
C MET A 1 -29.43 -5.17 -0.37
N GLU A 2 -28.84 -4.05 -0.80
CA GLU A 2 -27.87 -4.07 -1.90
C GLU A 2 -26.60 -4.83 -1.50
N LYS A 3 -26.00 -5.54 -2.45
CA LYS A 3 -24.79 -6.32 -2.23
C LYS A 3 -23.59 -5.36 -2.20
N LYS A 4 -23.08 -5.07 -1.00
CA LYS A 4 -22.00 -4.07 -0.76
C LYS A 4 -20.56 -4.61 -0.94
N GLY A 5 -20.39 -5.90 -1.25
CA GLY A 5 -19.08 -6.53 -1.35
C GLY A 5 -19.05 -7.68 -2.36
N LYS A 6 -17.84 -7.97 -2.84
CA LYS A 6 -17.54 -9.07 -3.78
C LYS A 6 -16.35 -9.87 -3.24
N ILE A 7 -16.54 -11.17 -3.06
CA ILE A 7 -15.47 -12.11 -2.74
C ILE A 7 -15.04 -12.77 -4.05
N MET A 8 -13.74 -12.79 -4.32
CA MET A 8 -13.15 -13.38 -5.51
C MET A 8 -12.25 -14.54 -5.12
N LYS A 9 -12.11 -15.54 -5.99
CA LYS A 9 -11.09 -16.58 -5.83
C LYS A 9 -9.69 -15.96 -6.02
N PRO A 10 -8.64 -16.53 -5.41
CA PRO A 10 -7.26 -16.10 -5.65
C PRO A 10 -6.93 -16.00 -7.15
N GLY A 11 -6.13 -15.00 -7.51
CA GLY A 11 -5.63 -14.76 -8.87
C GLY A 11 -4.99 -13.40 -9.03
N ASP A 12 -4.40 -13.15 -10.20
CA ASP A 12 -3.53 -12.01 -10.47
C ASP A 12 -4.31 -10.76 -10.90
N TYR A 13 -5.15 -10.25 -10.00
CA TYR A 13 -6.01 -9.10 -10.27
C TYR A 13 -5.58 -7.83 -9.52
N GLU A 14 -4.64 -7.92 -8.59
CA GLU A 14 -4.29 -6.82 -7.66
C GLU A 14 -3.96 -5.52 -8.42
N ALA A 15 -2.98 -5.56 -9.33
CA ALA A 15 -2.56 -4.37 -10.08
C ALA A 15 -3.72 -3.76 -10.89
N ALA A 16 -4.58 -4.58 -11.48
CA ALA A 16 -5.74 -4.14 -12.25
C ALA A 16 -6.84 -3.53 -11.38
N ILE A 17 -7.05 -4.06 -10.17
CA ILE A 17 -8.01 -3.52 -9.19
C ILE A 17 -7.50 -2.20 -8.63
N MET A 18 -6.23 -2.13 -8.25
CA MET A 18 -5.63 -0.98 -7.55
C MET A 18 -5.66 0.32 -8.35
N VAL A 19 -5.61 0.24 -9.69
CA VAL A 19 -5.72 1.43 -10.56
C VAL A 19 -7.15 1.96 -10.70
N HIS A 20 -8.16 1.23 -10.23
CA HIS A 20 -9.55 1.62 -10.39
C HIS A 20 -9.93 2.73 -9.38
N PRO A 21 -10.57 3.84 -9.81
CA PRO A 21 -10.86 4.99 -8.96
C PRO A 21 -11.83 4.73 -7.81
N ALA A 22 -12.56 3.61 -7.84
CA ALA A 22 -13.44 3.19 -6.75
C ALA A 22 -12.70 2.61 -5.53
N ILE A 23 -11.40 2.29 -5.66
CA ILE A 23 -10.62 1.76 -4.54
C ILE A 23 -10.16 2.92 -3.65
N GLY A 24 -10.62 2.90 -2.40
CA GLY A 24 -10.35 3.95 -1.41
C GLY A 24 -9.32 3.60 -0.35
N LEU A 25 -9.10 2.31 -0.10
CA LEU A 25 -8.19 1.79 0.92
C LEU A 25 -7.76 0.38 0.51
N PHE A 26 -6.49 0.05 0.75
CA PHE A 26 -5.93 -1.27 0.49
C PHE A 26 -5.43 -1.90 1.78
N MET A 27 -6.09 -2.96 2.21
CA MET A 27 -5.67 -3.76 3.36
C MET A 27 -4.74 -4.87 2.88
N ASN A 28 -3.51 -4.89 3.36
CA ASN A 28 -2.46 -5.78 2.86
C ASN A 28 -1.41 -6.06 3.95
N HIS A 29 -0.68 -7.15 3.81
CA HIS A 29 0.38 -7.57 4.72
C HIS A 29 1.72 -6.87 4.51
N CYS A 30 1.83 -5.97 3.54
CA CYS A 30 3.03 -5.18 3.22
C CYS A 30 4.19 -5.97 2.62
N GLU A 31 3.88 -6.92 1.73
CA GLU A 31 4.87 -7.34 0.73
C GLU A 31 5.27 -6.15 -0.16
N TRP A 32 6.56 -6.07 -0.50
CA TRP A 32 7.10 -4.87 -1.14
C TRP A 32 6.45 -4.57 -2.50
N ASP A 33 6.11 -5.59 -3.29
CA ASP A 33 5.41 -5.39 -4.57
C ASP A 33 4.02 -4.78 -4.38
N SER A 34 3.25 -5.23 -3.38
CA SER A 34 1.95 -4.64 -3.04
C SER A 34 2.08 -3.22 -2.51
N VAL A 35 3.16 -2.92 -1.74
CA VAL A 35 3.51 -1.54 -1.35
C VAL A 35 3.76 -0.67 -2.58
N MET A 36 4.51 -1.17 -3.56
CA MET A 36 4.79 -0.47 -4.82
C MET A 36 3.52 -0.27 -5.66
N ASN A 37 2.60 -1.25 -5.70
CA ASN A 37 1.30 -1.12 -6.37
C ASN A 37 0.43 -0.02 -5.73
N ALA A 38 0.40 0.04 -4.40
CA ALA A 38 -0.32 1.09 -3.66
C ALA A 38 0.29 2.47 -3.90
N ALA A 39 1.62 2.58 -3.83
CA ALA A 39 2.36 3.79 -4.14
C ALA A 39 2.09 4.26 -5.58
N TRP A 40 2.14 3.35 -6.56
CA TRP A 40 1.87 3.65 -7.97
C TRP A 40 0.45 4.13 -8.23
N SER A 41 -0.52 3.57 -7.50
CA SER A 41 -1.95 3.85 -7.67
C SER A 41 -2.43 5.04 -6.84
N GLY A 42 -1.68 5.41 -5.80
CA GLY A 42 -2.02 6.49 -4.86
C GLY A 42 -3.14 6.08 -3.90
N VAL A 43 -3.19 4.80 -3.54
CA VAL A 43 -4.20 4.23 -2.66
C VAL A 43 -3.61 4.10 -1.24
N PRO A 44 -4.27 4.64 -0.21
CA PRO A 44 -3.85 4.45 1.17
C PRO A 44 -3.81 2.98 1.60
N MET A 45 -2.91 2.65 2.52
CA MET A 45 -2.74 1.28 3.00
C MET A 45 -3.15 1.10 4.46
N MET A 46 -3.93 0.06 4.74
CA MET A 46 -4.07 -0.52 6.07
C MET A 46 -3.15 -1.73 6.14
N ALA A 47 -2.04 -1.55 6.83
CA ALA A 47 -0.97 -2.53 6.90
C ALA A 47 -1.24 -3.55 8.02
N TRP A 48 -1.13 -4.85 7.70
CA TRP A 48 -1.24 -5.95 8.66
C TRP A 48 -0.17 -7.03 8.42
N PRO A 49 1.08 -6.78 8.87
CA PRO A 49 2.20 -7.68 8.68
C PRO A 49 1.96 -9.11 9.20
N GLN A 50 2.46 -10.10 8.48
CA GLN A 50 2.33 -11.52 8.76
C GLN A 50 3.68 -12.19 9.06
N HIS A 51 4.75 -11.82 8.34
CA HIS A 51 6.10 -12.37 8.56
C HIS A 51 7.21 -11.56 7.87
N GLY A 52 8.47 -11.90 8.14
CA GLY A 52 9.62 -11.42 7.36
C GLY A 52 9.89 -9.92 7.52
N ASP A 53 10.04 -9.21 6.41
CA ASP A 53 10.34 -7.77 6.34
C ASP A 53 9.09 -6.87 6.42
N GLN A 54 7.90 -7.46 6.46
CA GLN A 54 6.63 -6.77 6.32
C GLN A 54 6.38 -5.67 7.36
N LYS A 55 6.89 -5.82 8.60
CA LYS A 55 6.83 -4.74 9.61
C LYS A 55 7.68 -3.52 9.23
N LEU A 56 8.86 -3.75 8.67
CA LEU A 56 9.72 -2.66 8.18
C LEU A 56 9.04 -1.95 6.99
N ASN A 57 8.42 -2.72 6.10
CA ASN A 57 7.68 -2.15 4.97
C ASN A 57 6.47 -1.34 5.45
N ALA A 58 5.73 -1.82 6.46
CA ALA A 58 4.63 -1.08 7.09
C ALA A 58 5.12 0.25 7.70
N GLU A 59 6.25 0.24 8.39
CA GLU A 59 6.86 1.45 8.96
C GLU A 59 7.26 2.46 7.87
N VAL A 60 7.77 2.01 6.71
CA VAL A 60 8.05 2.87 5.56
C VAL A 60 6.78 3.54 5.03
N VAL A 61 5.70 2.76 4.88
CA VAL A 61 4.40 3.25 4.40
C VAL A 61 3.78 4.27 5.37
N GLU A 62 3.90 4.02 6.67
CA GLU A 62 3.44 4.92 7.72
C GLU A 62 4.27 6.20 7.79
N LYS A 63 5.60 6.11 7.71
CA LYS A 63 6.49 7.29 7.67
C LYS A 63 6.25 8.16 6.43
N ALA A 64 5.87 7.56 5.30
CA ALA A 64 5.42 8.28 4.12
C ALA A 64 4.05 8.97 4.31
N GLY A 65 3.35 8.68 5.42
CA GLY A 65 2.03 9.20 5.73
C GLY A 65 0.92 8.62 4.86
N SER A 66 1.19 7.50 4.16
CA SER A 66 0.30 6.88 3.17
C SER A 66 -0.39 5.60 3.66
N GLY A 67 -0.13 5.20 4.91
CA GLY A 67 -0.83 4.09 5.54
C GLY A 67 -0.65 4.07 7.05
N ARG A 68 -1.28 3.09 7.70
CA ARG A 68 -1.24 2.85 9.14
C ARG A 68 -1.25 1.36 9.42
N TRP A 69 -0.66 0.96 10.53
CA TRP A 69 -0.74 -0.38 11.09
C TRP A 69 -0.90 -0.29 12.61
N VAL A 70 -1.37 -1.39 13.21
CA VAL A 70 -1.55 -1.52 14.66
C VAL A 70 -0.51 -2.52 15.14
N GLU A 71 0.54 -2.04 15.80
CA GLU A 71 1.67 -2.89 16.22
C GLU A 71 1.23 -4.00 17.19
N GLU A 72 0.20 -3.70 18.00
CA GLU A 72 -0.38 -4.58 19.00
C GLU A 72 -1.07 -5.80 18.39
N TRP A 73 -1.41 -5.78 17.09
CA TRP A 73 -1.96 -6.95 16.40
C TRP A 73 -0.92 -8.06 16.23
N GLY A 74 0.37 -7.77 16.42
CA GLY A 74 1.43 -8.76 16.30
C GLY A 74 1.60 -9.24 14.86
N TRP A 75 2.14 -10.44 14.72
CA TRP A 75 2.31 -11.12 13.43
C TRP A 75 1.11 -12.02 13.14
N GLY A 76 0.32 -11.71 12.11
CA GLY A 76 -0.70 -12.63 11.59
C GLY A 76 -1.57 -13.33 12.64
N GLU A 77 -1.34 -14.63 12.86
CA GLU A 77 -2.08 -15.47 13.81
C GLU A 77 -1.59 -15.37 15.27
N GLU A 78 -0.59 -14.54 15.56
CA GLU A 78 -0.06 -14.34 16.91
C GLU A 78 -1.14 -13.85 17.88
N ASN A 79 -2.03 -12.97 17.41
CA ASN A 79 -3.15 -12.46 18.19
C ASN A 79 -4.46 -12.59 17.42
N LEU A 80 -5.51 -13.03 18.12
CA LEU A 80 -6.86 -13.00 17.57
C LEU A 80 -7.43 -11.58 17.64
N VAL A 81 -7.35 -10.86 16.53
CA VAL A 81 -7.88 -9.49 16.40
C VAL A 81 -9.41 -9.51 16.22
N ASN A 82 -10.12 -8.64 16.95
CA ASN A 82 -11.57 -8.60 16.92
C ASN A 82 -12.10 -7.98 15.61
N GLY A 83 -13.15 -8.57 15.01
CA GLY A 83 -13.76 -8.04 13.79
C GLY A 83 -14.32 -6.61 13.91
N GLY A 84 -14.78 -6.22 15.09
CA GLY A 84 -15.22 -4.84 15.38
C GLY A 84 -14.07 -3.84 15.36
N GLU A 85 -12.90 -4.24 15.87
CA GLU A 85 -11.67 -3.44 15.85
C GLU A 85 -11.18 -3.23 14.41
N ILE A 86 -11.18 -4.29 13.59
CA ILE A 86 -10.88 -4.20 12.16
C ILE A 86 -11.86 -3.26 11.46
N ALA A 87 -13.16 -3.39 11.74
CA ALA A 87 -14.19 -2.55 11.14
C ALA A 87 -14.04 -1.07 11.51
N GLU A 88 -13.69 -0.76 12.75
CA GLU A 88 -13.41 0.58 13.22
C GLU A 88 -12.19 1.18 12.52
N MET A 89 -11.09 0.43 12.43
CA MET A 89 -9.88 0.85 11.74
C MET A 89 -10.16 1.15 10.26
N VAL A 90 -10.85 0.24 9.55
CA VAL A 90 -11.26 0.47 8.15
C VAL A 90 -12.10 1.73 8.01
N LYS A 91 -13.09 1.93 8.88
CA LYS A 91 -13.97 3.11 8.85
C LYS A 91 -13.17 4.40 9.04
N ASN A 92 -12.25 4.43 10.00
CA ASN A 92 -11.43 5.60 10.30
C ASN A 92 -10.48 5.93 9.13
N LEU A 93 -9.78 4.93 8.60
CA LEU A 93 -8.84 5.10 7.49
C LEU A 93 -9.53 5.50 6.17
N MET A 94 -10.73 4.99 5.90
CA MET A 94 -11.54 5.42 4.75
C MET A 94 -11.93 6.91 4.82
N GLY A 95 -12.01 7.48 6.03
CA GLY A 95 -12.31 8.89 6.28
C GLY A 95 -11.07 9.79 6.38
N ASP A 96 -9.86 9.24 6.39
CA ASP A 96 -8.62 10.00 6.57
C ASP A 96 -8.20 10.70 5.26
N VAL A 97 -8.65 11.95 5.12
CA VAL A 97 -8.31 12.80 3.99
C VAL A 97 -6.81 13.09 3.92
N THR A 98 -6.13 13.21 5.06
CA THR A 98 -4.69 13.50 5.09
C THR A 98 -3.90 12.33 4.53
N MET A 99 -4.22 11.10 4.95
CA MET A 99 -3.59 9.89 4.44
C MET A 99 -3.85 9.72 2.94
N LYS A 100 -5.07 10.01 2.46
CA LYS A 100 -5.40 10.02 1.03
C LYS A 100 -4.57 11.03 0.25
N VAL A 101 -4.43 12.25 0.75
CA VAL A 101 -3.60 13.29 0.10
C VAL A 101 -2.13 12.86 0.05
N ASN A 102 -1.61 12.25 1.11
CA ASN A 102 -0.23 11.77 1.13
C ASN A 102 -0.02 10.59 0.17
N ALA A 103 -0.92 9.63 0.09
CA ALA A 103 -0.86 8.55 -0.89
C ALA A 103 -0.84 9.10 -2.34
N MET A 104 -1.63 10.13 -2.63
CA MET A 104 -1.60 10.83 -3.93
C MET A 104 -0.27 11.55 -4.20
N LYS A 105 0.35 12.15 -3.17
CA LYS A 105 1.70 12.73 -3.30
C LYS A 105 2.74 11.65 -3.60
N VAL A 106 2.70 10.52 -2.89
CA VAL A 106 3.59 9.38 -3.13
C VAL A 106 3.47 8.89 -4.57
N ARG A 107 2.24 8.75 -5.08
CA ARG A 107 1.98 8.41 -6.49
C ARG A 107 2.63 9.38 -7.46
N GLU A 108 2.51 10.68 -7.21
CA GLU A 108 3.09 11.68 -8.08
C GLU A 108 4.63 11.60 -8.08
N GLN A 109 5.25 11.37 -6.91
CA GLN A 109 6.69 11.16 -6.81
C GLN A 109 7.13 9.88 -7.52
N ALA A 110 6.38 8.78 -7.37
CA ALA A 110 6.68 7.52 -8.05
C ALA A 110 6.64 7.67 -9.58
N ARG A 111 5.68 8.45 -10.11
CA ARG A 111 5.59 8.75 -11.55
C ARG A 111 6.75 9.60 -12.03
N LYS A 112 7.09 10.67 -11.32
CA LYS A 112 8.25 11.52 -11.63
C LYS A 112 9.57 10.76 -11.58
N ALA A 113 9.71 9.82 -10.64
CA ALA A 113 10.94 9.07 -10.49
C ALA A 113 11.30 8.24 -11.72
N LYS A 114 10.30 7.70 -12.45
CA LYS A 114 10.53 6.86 -13.64
C LYS A 114 10.62 7.63 -14.97
N GLU A 115 10.18 8.89 -15.00
CA GLU A 115 10.22 9.71 -16.21
C GLU A 115 11.66 10.04 -16.63
N ILE A 116 11.86 10.52 -17.86
CA ILE A 116 13.17 10.93 -18.36
C ILE A 116 13.73 12.04 -17.47
N GLY A 117 14.95 11.85 -16.94
CA GLY A 117 15.55 12.77 -15.99
C GLY A 117 15.07 12.57 -14.54
N GLY A 118 14.16 11.64 -14.30
CA GLY A 118 13.73 11.17 -12.98
C GLY A 118 14.83 10.41 -12.23
N SER A 119 14.67 10.26 -10.93
CA SER A 119 15.70 9.64 -10.07
C SER A 119 15.94 8.16 -10.39
N SER A 120 14.89 7.38 -10.66
CA SER A 120 15.00 5.96 -11.02
C SER A 120 15.57 5.77 -12.42
N GLU A 121 15.16 6.60 -13.40
CA GLU A 121 15.73 6.56 -14.76
C GLU A 121 17.23 6.87 -14.74
N LYS A 122 17.64 7.94 -14.05
CA LYS A 122 19.05 8.31 -13.88
C LYS A 122 19.86 7.21 -13.21
N ARG A 123 19.32 6.57 -12.18
CA ARG A 123 20.00 5.46 -11.47
C ARG A 123 20.17 4.25 -12.39
N LEU A 124 19.12 3.89 -13.14
CA LEU A 124 19.18 2.79 -14.09
C LEU A 124 20.19 3.06 -15.22
N ARG A 125 20.18 4.27 -15.78
CA ARG A 125 21.16 4.69 -16.79
C ARG A 125 22.59 4.58 -16.27
N LYS A 126 22.86 5.13 -15.09
CA LYS A 126 24.18 5.04 -14.45
C LYS A 126 24.59 3.58 -14.20
N PHE A 127 23.66 2.73 -13.78
CA PHE A 127 23.94 1.31 -13.60
C PHE A 127 24.33 0.64 -14.92
N ILE A 128 23.59 0.89 -16.01
CA ILE A 128 23.92 0.36 -17.34
C ILE A 128 25.32 0.81 -17.79
N GLU A 129 25.67 2.08 -17.57
CA GLU A 129 27.01 2.62 -17.87
C GLU A 129 28.13 1.92 -17.09
N THR A 130 27.87 1.34 -15.91
CA THR A 130 28.87 0.53 -15.19
C THR A 130 29.08 -0.87 -15.75
N LEU A 131 28.18 -1.33 -16.62
CA LEU A 131 28.22 -2.66 -17.24
C LEU A 131 28.81 -2.65 -18.65
N THR A 132 29.05 -1.47 -19.21
CA THR A 132 29.60 -1.24 -20.56
C THR A 132 30.98 -0.63 -20.49
#